data_AF-A0A1G0UL57-F1
#
_entry.id   AF-A0A1G0UL57-F1
#
_cell.length_a   1.000
_cell.length_b   1.000
_cell.length_c   1.000
_cell.angle_alpha   90.00
_cell.angle_beta   90.00
_cell.angle_gamma   90.00
#
_symmetry.space_group_name_H-M   'P 1'
#
loop_
_entity.id
_entity.type
_entity.pdbx_description
1 polymer ?
#
loop_
_entity_poly.entity_id
_entity_poly.type
_entity_poly.pdbx_seq_one_letter_code
_entity_poly.pdbx_strand_id
1 'polypeptide(L)'
;MQLYAQPLISCGDYSDFKELSAPKTYEYNIYGTGNSTFDESTLAADPDGDGPANSFQIDNPDFNFKSLRGNAVLRWEFVPGSVVYFVWTQSRSDDEETGQFRLGRSFRRLLDTEADNIFMVKFTYWFNM
;
A
#
# COMPACT_ATOMS: atom_id res chain seq x y z
N MET A 1 12.06 24.66 -12.61
CA MET A 1 10.96 23.82 -12.07
C MET A 1 11.59 22.73 -11.23
N GLN A 2 10.99 22.40 -10.10
CA GLN A 2 11.39 21.26 -9.29
C GLN A 2 10.18 20.33 -9.16
N LEU A 3 10.40 19.03 -9.36
CA LEU A 3 9.38 18.00 -9.26
C LEU A 3 9.94 16.87 -8.40
N TYR A 4 9.14 16.43 -7.43
CA TYR A 4 9.40 15.26 -6.61
C TYR A 4 8.19 14.34 -6.69
N ALA A 5 8.45 13.05 -6.85
CA ALA A 5 7.42 12.01 -6.84
C ALA A 5 7.95 10.78 -6.10
N GLN A 6 7.11 10.21 -5.23
CA GLN A 6 7.39 9.01 -4.48
C GLN A 6 6.21 8.05 -4.65
N PRO A 7 6.26 7.15 -5.64
CA PRO A 7 5.33 6.03 -5.76
C PRO A 7 5.73 4.90 -4.80
N LEU A 8 4.74 4.22 -4.25
CA LEU A 8 4.92 2.99 -3.48
C LEU A 8 3.79 2.01 -3.86
N ILE A 9 4.17 0.78 -4.17
CA ILE A 9 3.25 -0.34 -4.36
C ILE A 9 3.85 -1.52 -3.59
N SER A 10 3.07 -2.11 -2.70
CA SER A 10 3.44 -3.27 -1.90
C SER A 10 2.29 -4.27 -1.92
N CYS A 11 2.61 -5.55 -2.00
CA CYS A 11 1.62 -6.63 -1.93
C CYS A 11 2.18 -7.80 -1.13
N GLY A 12 1.28 -8.56 -0.50
CA GLY A 12 1.59 -9.83 0.14
C GLY A 12 0.50 -10.84 -0.18
N ASP A 13 0.91 -11.99 -0.70
CA ASP A 13 0.08 -13.16 -0.99
C ASP A 13 0.57 -14.27 -0.06
N TYR A 14 -0.27 -14.64 0.90
CA TYR A 14 0.09 -15.57 1.97
C TYR A 14 -0.46 -16.96 1.67
N SER A 15 0.43 -17.93 1.80
CA SER A 15 0.14 -19.35 1.62
C SER A 15 0.88 -20.16 2.68
N ASP A 16 0.61 -21.46 2.72
CA ASP A 16 1.24 -22.40 3.66
C ASP A 16 1.10 -21.96 5.12
N PHE A 17 -0.13 -21.64 5.54
CA PHE A 17 -0.43 -21.34 6.94
C PHE A 17 0.05 -22.47 7.83
N LYS A 18 0.80 -22.12 8.88
CA LYS A 18 1.54 -23.09 9.68
C LYS A 18 1.69 -22.63 11.13
N GLU A 19 1.84 -23.58 12.03
CA GLU A 19 2.18 -23.36 13.44
C GLU A 19 3.55 -23.94 13.77
N LEU A 20 4.17 -23.45 14.86
CA LEU A 20 5.41 -24.02 15.37
C LEU A 20 5.12 -25.37 16.04
N SER A 21 5.83 -26.42 15.61
CA SER A 21 5.70 -27.75 16.24
C SER A 21 6.33 -27.77 17.64
N ALA A 22 7.39 -26.99 17.86
CA ALA A 22 8.08 -26.89 19.15
C ALA A 22 8.66 -25.48 19.40
N PRO A 23 8.67 -25.00 20.66
CA PRO A 23 9.27 -23.71 21.00
C PRO A 23 10.75 -23.63 20.62
N LYS A 24 11.18 -22.47 20.09
CA LYS A 24 12.57 -22.16 19.70
C LYS A 24 13.13 -23.08 18.61
N THR A 25 12.27 -23.66 17.79
CA THR A 25 12.66 -24.43 16.61
C THR A 25 12.22 -23.71 15.34
N TYR A 26 12.74 -24.16 14.20
CA TYR A 26 12.23 -23.82 12.86
C TYR A 26 11.45 -25.00 12.27
N GLU A 27 10.84 -25.81 13.12
CA GLU A 27 9.98 -26.92 12.72
C GLU A 27 8.53 -26.45 12.75
N TYR A 28 7.79 -26.75 11.67
CA TYR A 28 6.46 -26.22 11.43
C TYR A 28 5.48 -27.32 11.02
N ASN A 29 4.27 -27.26 11.57
CA ASN A 29 3.14 -28.03 11.09
C ASN A 29 2.37 -27.15 10.11
N ILE A 30 2.32 -27.55 8.83
CA ILE A 30 1.60 -26.80 7.80
C ILE A 30 0.16 -27.32 7.76
N TYR A 31 -0.82 -26.42 7.87
CA TYR A 31 -2.23 -26.80 7.80
C TYR A 31 -2.57 -27.34 6.41
N GLY A 32 -3.40 -28.40 6.38
CA GLY A 32 -3.69 -29.15 5.14
C GLY A 32 -2.67 -30.25 4.81
N THR A 33 -1.68 -30.48 5.69
CA THR A 33 -0.72 -31.59 5.56
C THR A 33 -0.81 -32.55 6.74
N GLY A 34 -0.47 -33.82 6.50
CA GLY A 34 -0.58 -34.86 7.53
C GLY A 34 -2.04 -35.10 7.93
N ASN A 35 -2.34 -34.95 9.23
CA ASN A 35 -3.69 -35.08 9.76
C ASN A 35 -4.44 -33.74 9.86
N SER A 36 -3.76 -32.62 9.60
CA SER A 36 -4.37 -31.29 9.65
C SER A 36 -5.18 -31.00 8.39
N THR A 37 -6.20 -30.14 8.49
CA THR A 37 -6.98 -29.68 7.34
C THR A 37 -6.94 -28.16 7.22
N PHE A 38 -7.10 -27.66 6.00
CA PHE A 38 -7.18 -26.23 5.72
C PHE A 38 -8.21 -25.99 4.62
N ASP A 39 -9.16 -25.09 4.88
CA ASP A 39 -10.13 -24.62 3.90
C ASP A 39 -9.75 -23.21 3.44
N GLU A 40 -9.20 -23.11 2.22
CA GLU A 40 -8.81 -21.84 1.59
C GLU A 40 -9.99 -20.86 1.43
N SER A 41 -11.23 -21.36 1.32
CA SER A 41 -12.40 -20.51 1.04
C SER A 41 -12.89 -19.77 2.28
N THR A 42 -12.73 -20.37 3.46
CA THR A 42 -13.14 -19.81 4.74
C THR A 42 -11.95 -19.43 5.62
N LEU A 43 -10.72 -19.68 5.15
CA LEU A 43 -9.48 -19.59 5.91
C LEU A 43 -9.57 -20.33 7.26
N ALA A 44 -10.30 -21.44 7.29
CA ALA A 44 -10.44 -22.26 8.47
C ALA A 44 -9.31 -23.29 8.52
N ALA A 45 -8.55 -23.27 9.61
CA ALA A 45 -7.48 -24.21 9.89
C ALA A 45 -7.91 -25.17 11.01
N ASP A 46 -7.65 -26.46 10.79
CA ASP A 46 -7.82 -27.50 11.79
C ASP A 46 -6.48 -28.22 12.02
N PRO A 47 -5.88 -28.10 13.22
CA PRO A 47 -4.58 -28.69 13.52
C PRO A 47 -4.53 -30.21 13.45
N ASP A 48 -5.62 -30.90 13.81
CA ASP A 48 -5.63 -32.36 13.95
C ASP A 48 -6.81 -33.08 13.25
N GLY A 49 -7.69 -32.33 12.58
CA GLY A 49 -8.73 -32.86 11.70
C GLY A 49 -9.80 -33.61 12.48
N ASP A 50 -9.76 -34.94 12.44
CA ASP A 50 -10.68 -35.78 13.23
C ASP A 50 -10.30 -35.86 14.73
N GLY A 51 -9.26 -35.12 15.14
CA GLY A 51 -8.79 -35.09 16.52
C GLY A 51 -9.63 -34.21 17.45
N PRO A 52 -9.21 -34.09 18.73
CA PRO A 52 -9.94 -33.31 19.72
C PRO A 52 -9.73 -31.79 19.62
N ALA A 53 -8.78 -31.30 18.79
CA ALA A 53 -8.58 -29.86 18.63
C ALA A 53 -9.76 -29.24 17.88
N ASN A 54 -10.10 -28.00 18.21
CA ASN A 54 -11.13 -27.27 17.48
C ASN A 54 -10.50 -26.56 16.28
N SER A 55 -11.19 -26.57 15.15
CA SER A 55 -10.89 -25.67 14.03
C SER A 55 -11.02 -24.21 14.46
N PHE A 56 -10.21 -23.33 13.87
CA PHE A 56 -10.29 -21.88 14.06
C PHE A 56 -10.13 -21.15 12.73
N GLN A 57 -10.56 -19.90 12.67
CA GLN A 57 -10.41 -19.07 11.47
C GLN A 57 -9.17 -18.19 11.57
N ILE A 58 -8.50 -18.05 10.43
CA ILE A 58 -7.39 -17.13 10.22
C ILE A 58 -7.93 -15.91 9.47
N ASP A 59 -7.64 -14.71 9.99
CA ASP A 59 -7.95 -13.48 9.27
C ASP A 59 -7.11 -13.42 7.99
N ASN A 60 -7.72 -12.97 6.88
CA ASN A 60 -7.02 -12.84 5.61
C ASN A 60 -5.82 -11.88 5.74
N PRO A 61 -4.57 -12.37 5.67
CA PRO A 61 -3.40 -11.53 5.80
C PRO A 61 -3.00 -10.88 4.46
N ASP A 62 -3.66 -11.27 3.36
CA ASP A 62 -3.35 -10.77 2.03
C ASP A 62 -3.58 -9.27 1.95
N PHE A 63 -2.64 -8.57 1.31
CA PHE A 63 -2.76 -7.13 1.17
C PHE A 63 -2.17 -6.62 -0.14
N ASN A 64 -2.68 -5.47 -0.57
CA ASN A 64 -2.21 -4.67 -1.67
C ASN A 64 -2.29 -3.20 -1.25
N PHE A 65 -1.15 -2.61 -0.92
CA PHE A 65 -1.03 -1.21 -0.53
C PHE A 65 -0.39 -0.39 -1.65
N LYS A 66 -0.99 0.75 -1.97
CA LYS A 66 -0.53 1.66 -3.03
C LYS A 66 -0.56 3.08 -2.51
N SER A 67 0.49 3.87 -2.77
CA SER A 67 0.48 5.30 -2.48
C SER A 67 1.33 6.10 -3.46
N LEU A 68 0.96 7.36 -3.65
CA LEU A 68 1.71 8.32 -4.46
C LEU A 68 1.76 9.65 -3.72
N ARG A 69 2.97 10.15 -3.47
CA ARG A 69 3.23 11.50 -2.96
C ARG A 69 3.94 12.31 -4.02
N GLY A 70 3.44 13.50 -4.32
CA GLY A 70 4.00 14.40 -5.33
C GLY A 70 4.14 15.82 -4.82
N ASN A 71 5.23 16.49 -5.20
CA ASN A 71 5.45 17.92 -4.97
C ASN A 71 5.99 18.57 -6.25
N ALA A 72 5.32 19.61 -6.73
CA ALA A 72 5.74 20.40 -7.88
C ALA A 72 5.91 21.87 -7.48
N VAL A 73 7.06 22.46 -7.82
CA VAL A 73 7.37 23.87 -7.59
C VAL A 73 7.75 24.54 -8.91
N LEU A 74 6.92 25.49 -9.33
CA LEU A 74 7.17 26.36 -10.47
C LEU A 74 7.55 27.74 -9.94
N ARG A 75 8.68 28.28 -10.41
CA ARG A 75 9.08 29.68 -10.23
C ARG A 75 9.06 30.33 -11.61
N TRP A 76 8.32 31.41 -11.75
CA TRP A 76 8.27 32.20 -12.98
C TRP A 76 8.53 33.67 -12.67
N GLU A 77 9.51 34.26 -13.35
CA GLU A 77 9.78 35.69 -13.31
C GLU A 77 9.16 36.34 -14.55
N PHE A 78 8.14 37.15 -14.34
CA PHE A 78 7.31 37.70 -15.43
C PHE A 78 7.71 39.13 -15.80
N VAL A 79 8.31 39.88 -14.87
CA VAL A 79 9.07 41.11 -15.13
C VAL A 79 10.29 41.14 -14.22
N PRO A 80 11.37 41.89 -14.54
CA PRO A 80 12.56 41.94 -13.70
C PRO A 80 12.23 42.29 -12.25
N GLY A 81 12.63 41.42 -11.32
CA GLY A 81 12.36 41.59 -9.89
C GLY A 81 10.96 41.18 -9.41
N SER A 82 10.06 40.75 -10.30
CA SER A 82 8.73 40.23 -9.94
C SER A 82 8.57 38.76 -10.29
N VAL A 83 8.22 37.96 -9.30
CA VAL A 83 8.24 36.49 -9.36
C VAL A 83 6.95 35.91 -8.83
N VAL A 84 6.45 34.88 -9.49
CA VAL A 84 5.38 33.99 -9.02
C VAL A 84 5.96 32.63 -8.69
N TYR A 85 5.61 32.10 -7.52
CA TYR A 85 5.78 30.70 -7.19
C TYR A 85 4.42 30.02 -7.16
N PHE A 86 4.33 28.88 -7.84
CA PHE A 86 3.21 27.96 -7.76
C PHE A 86 3.72 26.64 -7.18
N VAL A 87 3.18 26.26 -6.04
CA VAL A 87 3.50 25.00 -5.36
C VAL A 87 2.25 24.15 -5.33
N TRP A 88 2.38 22.91 -5.78
CA TRP A 88 1.34 21.90 -5.75
C TRP A 88 1.88 20.65 -5.06
N THR A 89 1.25 20.28 -3.95
CA THR A 89 1.50 19.04 -3.24
C THR A 89 0.27 18.15 -3.41
N GLN A 90 0.50 16.87 -3.71
CA GLN A 90 -0.56 15.88 -3.76
C GLN A 90 -0.16 14.61 -2.99
N SER A 91 -1.13 14.01 -2.32
CA SER A 91 -1.00 12.67 -1.76
C SER A 91 -2.24 11.85 -2.03
N ARG A 92 -2.05 10.55 -2.26
CA ARG A 92 -3.13 9.57 -2.41
C ARG A 92 -2.65 8.20 -1.96
N SER A 93 -3.57 7.41 -1.44
CA SER A 93 -3.33 6.03 -1.01
C SER A 93 -4.58 5.18 -1.20
N ASP A 94 -4.38 3.89 -1.47
CA ASP A 94 -5.43 2.89 -1.68
C ASP A 94 -4.93 1.55 -1.12
N ASP A 95 -5.80 0.82 -0.42
CA ASP A 95 -5.53 -0.50 0.14
C ASP A 95 -6.62 -1.50 -0.26
N GLU A 96 -6.22 -2.75 -0.52
CA GLU A 96 -7.10 -3.85 -0.90
C GLU A 96 -6.58 -5.18 -0.32
N GLU A 97 -7.45 -6.08 0.12
CA GLU A 97 -7.09 -7.39 0.69
C GLU A 97 -7.09 -8.52 -0.36
N THR A 98 -6.45 -8.28 -1.51
CA THR A 98 -6.52 -9.22 -2.65
C THR A 98 -5.27 -10.06 -2.88
N GLY A 99 -4.13 -9.73 -2.26
CA GLY A 99 -2.82 -10.38 -2.45
C GLY A 99 -2.19 -10.27 -3.86
N GLN A 100 -2.98 -9.95 -4.88
CA GLN A 100 -2.56 -9.96 -6.27
C GLN A 100 -1.79 -8.71 -6.73
N PHE A 101 -0.51 -8.90 -7.07
CA PHE A 101 0.29 -7.86 -7.69
C PHE A 101 -0.11 -7.57 -9.14
N ARG A 102 -0.73 -6.42 -9.38
CA ARG A 102 -1.13 -5.99 -10.73
C ARG A 102 -0.65 -4.58 -11.07
N LEU A 103 0.66 -4.39 -11.23
CA LEU A 103 1.31 -3.09 -11.46
C LEU A 103 0.52 -2.09 -12.31
N GLY A 104 0.21 -2.43 -13.56
CA GLY A 104 -0.44 -1.49 -14.49
C GLY A 104 -1.87 -1.10 -14.06
N ARG A 105 -2.64 -2.07 -13.56
CA ARG A 105 -4.01 -1.83 -13.07
C ARG A 105 -3.98 -1.06 -11.75
N SER A 106 -3.09 -1.45 -10.84
CA SER A 106 -2.88 -0.82 -9.54
C SER A 106 -2.44 0.63 -9.68
N PHE A 107 -1.55 0.93 -10.62
CA PHE A 107 -1.13 2.32 -10.87
C PHE A 107 -2.25 3.15 -11.49
N ARG A 108 -3.00 2.62 -12.46
CA ARG A 108 -4.14 3.33 -13.05
C ARG A 108 -5.25 3.60 -12.02
N ARG A 109 -5.54 2.62 -11.16
CA ARG A 109 -6.49 2.77 -10.06
C ARG A 109 -6.01 3.80 -9.04
N LEU A 110 -4.74 3.76 -8.63
CA LEU A 110 -4.14 4.77 -7.76
C LEU A 110 -4.25 6.18 -8.37
N LEU A 111 -4.11 6.32 -9.69
CA LEU A 111 -4.31 7.60 -10.37
C LEU A 111 -5.77 8.08 -10.40
N ASP A 112 -6.73 7.17 -10.23
CA ASP A 112 -8.18 7.42 -10.23
C ASP A 112 -8.74 7.58 -8.79
N THR A 113 -8.02 7.09 -7.78
CA THR A 113 -8.34 7.29 -6.36
C THR A 113 -8.33 8.78 -6.01
N GLU A 114 -9.26 9.18 -5.14
CA GLU A 114 -9.35 10.54 -4.61
C GLU A 114 -8.00 10.95 -3.99
N ALA A 115 -7.58 12.18 -4.32
CA ALA A 115 -6.28 12.69 -3.93
C ALA A 115 -6.45 13.96 -3.08
N ASP A 116 -5.69 14.02 -2.00
CA ASP A 116 -5.53 15.24 -1.22
C ASP A 116 -4.62 16.20 -1.99
N ASN A 117 -5.15 17.36 -2.35
CA ASN A 117 -4.43 18.37 -3.11
C ASN A 117 -4.26 19.65 -2.29
N ILE A 118 -3.03 20.10 -2.13
CA ILE A 118 -2.68 21.37 -1.47
C ILE A 118 -2.00 22.27 -2.49
N PHE A 119 -2.52 23.49 -2.64
CA PHE A 119 -1.98 24.50 -3.55
C PHE A 119 -1.51 25.72 -2.76
N MET A 120 -0.35 26.27 -3.15
CA MET A 120 0.15 27.53 -2.62
C MET A 120 0.64 28.41 -3.77
N VAL A 121 0.21 29.67 -3.76
CA VAL A 121 0.70 30.70 -4.69
C VAL A 121 1.40 31.77 -3.86
N LYS A 122 2.62 32.11 -4.25
CA LYS A 122 3.34 33.27 -3.72
C LYS A 122 3.63 34.22 -4.85
N PHE A 123 3.20 35.46 -4.69
CA PHE A 123 3.42 36.54 -5.64
C PHE A 123 4.37 37.57 -5.03
N THR A 124 5.29 38.09 -5.83
CA THR A 124 6.18 39.18 -5.44
C THR A 124 6.27 40.13 -6.61
N TYR A 125 6.01 41.41 -6.36
CA TYR A 125 6.07 42.45 -7.37
C TYR A 125 6.99 43.57 -6.91
N TRP A 126 7.92 43.94 -7.77
CA TRP A 126 8.79 45.09 -7.57
C TRP A 126 8.13 46.33 -8.17
N PHE A 127 7.76 47.28 -7.32
CA PHE A 127 7.30 48.59 -7.76
C PHE A 127 8.51 49.45 -8.09
N ASN A 128 8.74 49.73 -9.37
CA ASN A 128 9.64 50.81 -9.77
C ASN A 128 8.80 52.10 -9.83
N MET A 129 9.04 53.01 -8.89
CA MET A 129 8.43 54.34 -8.83
C MET A 129 9.54 55.38 -8.89
#